data_AF-A0AAD6LTT8-F1
#
_entry.id   AF-A0AAD6LTT8-F1
#
_cell.length_a   1.000
_cell.length_b   1.000
_cell.length_c   1.000
_cell.angle_alpha   90.00
_cell.angle_beta   90.00
_cell.angle_gamma   90.00
#
_symmetry.space_group_name_H-M   'P 1'
#
loop_
_entity.id
_entity.type
_entity.pdbx_description
1 polymer ?
#
loop_
_entity_poly.entity_id
_entity_poly.type
_entity_poly.pdbx_seq_one_letter_code
_entity_poly.pdbx_strand_id
1 'polypeptide(L)'
;MIDGSWMVLDCIEDIGLEALAACCKDLTELRVFPSNPYGAEPNVSLTERGLVSVSDGCPKLQSVLYFCRQMTNAALVTIAKNRPSMTCFRLCIIEPRAPDYQTLQPLDLGFGGIVENNKDLRRLSLSGLLTDRVFEYIGTYTKKLEMLSVAFAGDSDLGLHHVLSGREKLCKLEIRDCPFGDKALLANAAKLETMRSLWMSSCSVSFRACKLLGQKMPRLNVEVIDERGPPDLRPESCPVEKLYIYRTIAGPRFDMPGFVWTMDEDSVLRFS
;
A
#
# COMPACT_ATOMS: atom_id res chain seq x y z
N MET A 1 -26.74 -17.30 9.93
CA MET A 1 -25.81 -16.36 10.60
C MET A 1 -24.54 -16.34 9.78
N ILE A 2 -24.47 -15.45 8.81
CA ILE A 2 -23.18 -15.10 8.20
C ILE A 2 -22.45 -14.34 9.33
N ASP A 3 -21.24 -14.75 9.70
CA ASP A 3 -20.42 -13.98 10.65
C ASP A 3 -20.35 -12.53 10.16
N GLY A 4 -20.13 -11.55 11.03
CA GLY A 4 -20.27 -10.11 10.76
C GLY A 4 -19.49 -9.51 9.56
N SER A 5 -18.99 -10.29 8.62
CA SER A 5 -18.44 -9.91 7.32
C SER A 5 -19.50 -9.78 6.21
N TRP A 6 -19.55 -8.63 5.56
CA TRP A 6 -20.40 -8.34 4.41
C TRP A 6 -19.57 -8.00 3.19
N MET A 7 -19.90 -8.62 2.05
CA MET A 7 -19.33 -8.31 0.74
C MET A 7 -20.44 -7.86 -0.20
N VAL A 8 -20.35 -6.63 -0.67
CA VAL A 8 -21.37 -5.99 -1.51
C VAL A 8 -20.73 -5.30 -2.71
N LEU A 9 -21.52 -5.08 -3.75
CA LEU A 9 -21.14 -4.22 -4.86
C LEU A 9 -21.51 -2.78 -4.54
N ASP A 10 -20.87 -1.84 -5.23
CA ASP A 10 -21.10 -0.39 -5.13
C ASP A 10 -22.53 0.06 -5.47
N CYS A 11 -23.34 -0.79 -6.11
CA CYS A 11 -24.78 -0.60 -6.30
C CYS A 11 -25.59 -0.61 -4.99
N ILE A 12 -24.96 -0.92 -3.85
CA ILE A 12 -25.55 -0.65 -2.53
C ILE A 12 -25.78 0.84 -2.30
N GLU A 13 -24.95 1.70 -2.91
CA GLU A 13 -24.95 3.16 -2.77
C GLU A 13 -24.85 3.64 -1.31
N ASP A 14 -24.81 4.96 -1.11
CA ASP A 14 -24.76 5.53 0.23
C ASP A 14 -26.03 5.20 1.04
N ILE A 15 -27.20 5.19 0.39
CA ILE A 15 -28.49 4.91 1.04
C ILE A 15 -28.53 3.47 1.60
N GLY A 16 -28.03 2.49 0.86
CA GLY A 16 -27.96 1.12 1.35
C GLY A 16 -26.95 0.96 2.49
N LEU A 17 -25.84 1.71 2.46
CA LEU A 17 -24.88 1.73 3.57
C LEU A 17 -25.42 2.44 4.81
N GLU A 18 -26.25 3.47 4.66
CA GLU A 18 -26.98 4.11 5.77
C GLU A 18 -27.96 3.11 6.42
N ALA A 19 -28.71 2.36 5.61
CA ALA A 19 -29.60 1.31 6.12
C ALA A 19 -28.82 0.18 6.81
N LEU A 20 -27.68 -0.22 6.26
CA LEU A 20 -26.78 -1.20 6.87
C LEU A 20 -26.26 -0.69 8.22
N ALA A 21 -25.82 0.56 8.28
CA ALA A 21 -25.35 1.20 9.51
C ALA A 21 -26.44 1.24 10.59
N ALA A 22 -27.71 1.41 10.21
CA ALA A 22 -28.85 1.41 11.12
C ALA A 22 -29.16 0.00 11.68
N CYS A 23 -29.08 -1.04 10.84
CA CYS A 23 -29.56 -2.38 11.16
C CYS A 23 -28.48 -3.35 11.67
N CYS A 24 -27.27 -3.28 11.13
CA CYS A 24 -26.24 -4.32 11.29
C CYS A 24 -25.22 -3.95 12.38
N LYS A 25 -25.63 -3.95 13.65
CA LYS A 25 -24.78 -3.54 14.79
C LYS A 25 -23.63 -4.50 15.11
N ASP A 26 -23.73 -5.75 14.65
CA ASP A 26 -22.70 -6.77 14.80
C ASP A 26 -21.74 -6.86 13.60
N LEU A 27 -21.82 -5.92 12.65
CA LEU A 27 -20.91 -5.89 11.51
C LEU A 27 -19.46 -5.68 11.97
N THR A 28 -18.58 -6.60 11.58
CA THR A 28 -17.14 -6.58 11.86
C THR A 28 -16.31 -6.26 10.62
N GLU A 29 -16.80 -6.61 9.43
CA GLU A 29 -16.10 -6.40 8.18
C GLU A 29 -17.05 -5.92 7.08
N LEU A 30 -16.63 -4.89 6.36
CA LEU A 30 -17.29 -4.39 5.16
C LEU A 30 -16.33 -4.40 3.97
N ARG A 31 -16.74 -5.05 2.87
CA ARG A 31 -16.07 -4.96 1.58
C ARG A 31 -17.05 -4.47 0.52
N VAL A 32 -16.77 -3.32 -0.08
CA VAL A 32 -17.55 -2.74 -1.17
C VAL A 32 -16.71 -2.75 -2.44
N PHE A 33 -17.12 -3.54 -3.43
CA PHE A 33 -16.39 -3.70 -4.70
C PHE A 33 -17.01 -2.85 -5.81
N PRO A 34 -16.21 -2.37 -6.78
CA PRO A 34 -16.72 -1.60 -7.90
C PRO A 34 -17.43 -2.54 -8.89
N SER A 35 -18.64 -2.17 -9.34
CA SER A 35 -19.35 -2.92 -10.40
C SER A 35 -18.76 -2.63 -11.78
N ASN A 36 -18.25 -1.41 -12.00
CA ASN A 36 -17.59 -1.01 -13.24
C ASN A 36 -16.28 -0.25 -12.94
N PRO A 37 -15.17 -0.98 -12.68
CA PRO A 37 -13.89 -0.36 -12.32
C PRO A 37 -13.22 0.39 -13.47
N TYR A 38 -13.59 0.12 -14.72
CA TYR A 38 -12.99 0.74 -15.92
C TYR A 38 -13.87 1.84 -16.52
N GLY A 39 -15.04 2.12 -15.94
CA GLY A 39 -15.95 3.17 -16.39
C GLY A 39 -15.48 4.56 -15.96
N ALA A 40 -15.37 5.47 -16.92
CA ALA A 40 -14.89 6.85 -16.71
C ALA A 40 -15.80 7.70 -15.80
N GLU A 41 -17.11 7.44 -15.80
CA GLU A 41 -18.07 8.17 -14.98
C GLU A 41 -18.64 7.33 -13.82
N PRO A 42 -19.07 7.97 -12.71
CA PRO A 42 -19.80 7.29 -11.66
C PRO A 42 -21.08 6.66 -12.21
N ASN A 43 -21.16 5.33 -12.11
CA ASN A 43 -22.34 4.57 -12.49
C ASN A 43 -23.32 4.35 -11.32
N VAL A 44 -22.95 4.79 -10.12
CA VAL A 44 -23.67 4.60 -8.85
C VAL A 44 -23.42 5.80 -7.93
N SER A 45 -24.35 6.04 -7.00
CA SER A 45 -24.26 7.11 -5.99
C SER A 45 -23.54 6.64 -4.71
N LEU A 46 -22.35 6.05 -4.87
CA LEU A 46 -21.52 5.60 -3.75
C LEU A 46 -20.37 6.58 -3.49
N THR A 47 -20.34 7.18 -2.30
CA THR A 47 -19.34 8.21 -1.93
C THR A 47 -18.67 7.89 -0.59
N GLU A 48 -17.92 8.84 -0.04
CA GLU A 48 -17.37 8.75 1.32
C GLU A 48 -18.46 8.73 2.40
N ARG A 49 -19.65 9.27 2.11
CA ARG A 49 -20.75 9.37 3.08
C ARG A 49 -21.22 8.00 3.54
N GLY A 50 -21.39 7.03 2.65
CA GLY A 50 -21.78 5.67 3.02
C GLY A 50 -20.79 5.03 4.00
N LEU A 51 -19.48 5.22 3.76
CA LEU A 51 -18.45 4.70 4.68
C LEU A 51 -18.45 5.44 6.03
N VAL A 52 -18.67 6.76 6.04
CA VAL A 52 -18.84 7.53 7.28
C VAL A 52 -20.04 7.00 8.08
N SER A 53 -21.19 6.79 7.44
CA SER A 53 -22.40 6.25 8.08
C SER A 53 -22.15 4.88 8.72
N VAL A 54 -21.51 3.95 7.99
CA VAL A 54 -21.15 2.63 8.55
C VAL A 54 -20.15 2.75 9.70
N SER A 55 -19.15 3.64 9.57
CA SER A 55 -18.19 3.88 10.64
C SER A 55 -18.85 4.37 11.92
N ASP A 56 -19.92 5.16 11.83
CA ASP A 56 -20.66 5.64 12.99
C ASP A 56 -21.58 4.53 13.55
N GLY A 57 -22.41 3.94 12.69
CA GLY A 57 -23.50 3.03 13.07
C GLY A 57 -23.09 1.61 13.47
N CYS A 58 -21.92 1.12 13.06
CA CYS A 58 -21.46 -0.26 13.31
C CYS A 58 -20.31 -0.31 14.34
N PRO A 59 -20.59 -0.49 15.65
CA PRO A 59 -19.59 -0.38 16.73
C PRO A 59 -18.51 -1.47 16.70
N LYS A 60 -18.78 -2.61 16.06
CA LYS A 60 -17.84 -3.73 15.96
C LYS A 60 -17.01 -3.73 14.67
N LEU A 61 -17.16 -2.70 13.81
CA LEU A 61 -16.42 -2.63 12.56
C LEU A 61 -14.91 -2.52 12.81
N GLN A 62 -14.16 -3.44 12.21
CA GLN A 62 -12.71 -3.54 12.37
C GLN A 62 -11.95 -3.72 11.05
N SER A 63 -12.63 -4.16 9.98
CA SER A 63 -12.04 -4.39 8.67
C SER A 63 -12.84 -3.71 7.57
N VAL A 64 -12.17 -2.89 6.77
CA VAL A 64 -12.76 -2.18 5.63
C VAL A 64 -11.93 -2.44 4.37
N LEU A 65 -12.61 -2.80 3.29
CA LEU A 65 -12.15 -2.63 1.92
C LEU A 65 -13.19 -1.81 1.15
N TYR A 66 -12.85 -0.61 0.73
CA TYR A 66 -13.80 0.30 0.11
C TYR A 66 -13.25 0.83 -1.21
N PHE A 67 -14.01 0.61 -2.28
CA PHE A 67 -13.76 1.21 -3.58
C PHE A 67 -14.75 2.35 -3.82
N CYS A 68 -14.25 3.53 -4.17
CA CYS A 68 -15.08 4.70 -4.46
C CYS A 68 -14.38 5.62 -5.46
N ARG A 69 -15.06 6.68 -5.92
CA ARG A 69 -14.49 7.65 -6.88
C ARG A 69 -14.06 8.97 -6.26
N GLN A 70 -14.47 9.24 -5.02
CA GLN A 70 -14.15 10.47 -4.30
C GLN A 70 -13.93 10.19 -2.81
N MET A 71 -13.17 11.07 -2.16
CA MET A 71 -12.92 11.04 -0.71
C MET A 71 -12.58 12.44 -0.21
N THR A 72 -12.71 12.66 1.10
CA THR A 72 -12.22 13.87 1.77
C THR A 72 -11.38 13.53 2.99
N ASN A 73 -10.49 14.45 3.37
CA ASN A 73 -9.75 14.40 4.64
C ASN A 73 -10.73 14.39 5.83
N ALA A 74 -11.79 15.19 5.76
CA ALA A 74 -12.80 15.28 6.82
C ALA A 74 -13.51 13.94 7.05
N ALA A 75 -13.88 13.23 5.99
CA ALA A 75 -14.47 11.90 6.08
C ALA A 75 -13.52 10.89 6.69
N LEU A 76 -12.26 10.84 6.22
CA LEU A 76 -11.24 9.94 6.78
C LEU A 76 -10.99 10.19 8.27
N VAL A 77 -10.88 11.46 8.69
CA VAL A 77 -10.73 11.82 10.11
C VAL A 77 -11.96 11.41 10.92
N THR A 78 -13.16 11.58 10.37
CA THR A 78 -14.41 11.17 11.04
C THR A 78 -14.46 9.66 11.23
N ILE A 79 -14.14 8.88 10.19
CA ILE A 79 -14.06 7.42 10.24
C ILE A 79 -13.05 6.97 11.30
N ALA A 80 -11.87 7.59 11.33
CA ALA A 80 -10.81 7.29 12.29
C ALA A 80 -11.27 7.48 13.75
N LYS A 81 -11.96 8.60 14.02
CA LYS A 81 -12.51 8.94 15.34
C LYS A 81 -13.65 8.02 15.75
N ASN A 82 -14.53 7.70 14.80
CA ASN A 82 -15.67 6.83 15.08
C ASN A 82 -15.20 5.43 15.45
N ARG A 83 -14.23 4.87 14.73
CA ARG A 83 -13.77 3.48 14.86
C ARG A 83 -12.30 3.40 15.26
N PRO A 84 -11.92 3.72 16.52
CA PRO A 84 -10.53 3.61 16.98
C PRO A 84 -10.00 2.16 16.96
N SER A 85 -10.88 1.17 17.03
CA SER A 85 -10.58 -0.27 16.99
C SER A 85 -10.28 -0.85 15.59
N MET A 86 -10.19 -0.01 14.55
CA MET A 86 -9.90 -0.47 13.19
C MET A 86 -8.56 -1.22 13.12
N THR A 87 -8.56 -2.43 12.54
CA THR A 87 -7.36 -3.27 12.38
C THR A 87 -6.96 -3.44 10.92
N CYS A 88 -7.89 -3.30 9.98
CA CYS A 88 -7.63 -3.33 8.55
C CYS A 88 -8.39 -2.20 7.85
N PHE A 89 -7.68 -1.28 7.22
CA PHE A 89 -8.28 -0.16 6.48
C PHE A 89 -7.70 -0.11 5.08
N ARG A 90 -8.50 -0.46 4.07
CA ARG A 90 -8.07 -0.49 2.68
C ARG A 90 -9.01 0.37 1.86
N LEU A 91 -8.50 1.53 1.43
CA LEU A 91 -9.26 2.45 0.58
C LEU A 91 -8.65 2.46 -0.81
N CYS A 92 -9.49 2.28 -1.83
CA CYS A 92 -9.12 2.39 -3.23
C CYS A 92 -10.01 3.42 -3.92
N ILE A 93 -9.48 4.64 -4.07
CA ILE A 93 -10.08 5.66 -4.92
C ILE A 93 -9.71 5.31 -6.37
N ILE A 94 -10.72 5.09 -7.22
CA ILE A 94 -10.56 4.57 -8.58
C ILE A 94 -9.63 5.44 -9.42
N GLU A 95 -9.81 6.76 -9.33
CA GLU A 95 -8.97 7.72 -10.05
C GLU A 95 -7.61 7.90 -9.34
N PRO A 96 -6.47 7.56 -9.99
CA PRO A 96 -5.15 7.77 -9.41
C PRO A 96 -4.92 9.24 -9.05
N ARG A 97 -4.31 9.49 -7.90
CA ARG A 97 -3.98 10.86 -7.44
C ARG A 97 -5.19 11.80 -7.34
N ALA A 98 -6.41 11.29 -7.18
CA ALA A 98 -7.57 12.12 -6.86
C ALA A 98 -7.37 12.84 -5.52
N PRO A 99 -7.43 14.18 -5.48
CA PRO A 99 -7.32 14.92 -4.23
C PRO A 99 -8.60 14.80 -3.39
N ASP A 100 -8.57 15.39 -2.20
CA ASP A 100 -9.80 15.76 -1.50
C ASP A 100 -10.69 16.59 -2.43
N TYR A 101 -11.86 16.08 -2.78
CA TYR A 101 -12.69 16.73 -3.81
C TYR A 101 -13.29 18.08 -3.37
N GLN A 102 -13.28 18.38 -2.06
CA GLN A 102 -13.79 19.64 -1.53
C GLN A 102 -12.70 20.69 -1.38
N THR A 103 -11.51 20.28 -0.90
CA THR A 103 -10.41 21.21 -0.58
C THR A 103 -9.28 21.21 -1.61
N LEU A 104 -9.29 20.24 -2.54
CA LEU A 104 -8.24 19.95 -3.51
C LEU A 104 -6.87 19.65 -2.90
N GLN A 105 -6.82 19.43 -1.57
CA GLN A 105 -5.61 19.07 -0.86
C GLN A 105 -5.30 17.57 -1.02
N PRO A 106 -4.04 17.16 -0.83
CA PRO A 106 -3.70 15.75 -0.62
C PRO A 106 -4.48 15.16 0.58
N LEU A 107 -4.67 13.84 0.56
CA LEU A 107 -5.34 13.09 1.62
C LEU A 107 -4.44 12.74 2.81
N ASP A 108 -3.27 13.40 2.91
CA ASP A 108 -2.25 13.12 3.93
C ASP A 108 -2.81 13.27 5.35
N LEU A 109 -3.63 14.31 5.60
CA LEU A 109 -4.22 14.55 6.91
C LEU A 109 -5.29 13.51 7.26
N GLY A 110 -6.07 13.07 6.27
CA GLY A 110 -7.09 12.05 6.42
C GLY A 110 -6.48 10.72 6.82
N PHE A 111 -5.50 10.22 6.04
CA PHE A 111 -4.78 9.01 6.40
C PHE A 111 -3.93 9.18 7.65
N GLY A 112 -3.36 10.37 7.88
CA GLY A 112 -2.71 10.74 9.14
C GLY A 112 -3.62 10.53 10.33
N GLY A 113 -4.88 11.00 10.24
CA GLY A 113 -5.90 10.78 11.26
C GLY A 113 -6.22 9.30 11.49
N ILE A 114 -6.31 8.49 10.42
CA ILE A 114 -6.49 7.04 10.51
C ILE A 114 -5.35 6.41 11.32
N VAL A 115 -4.10 6.62 10.92
CA VAL A 115 -2.95 5.98 11.60
C VAL A 115 -2.71 6.52 13.01
N GLU A 116 -3.06 7.77 13.26
CA GLU A 116 -2.97 8.38 14.58
C GLU A 116 -4.03 7.82 15.54
N ASN A 117 -5.29 7.64 15.11
CA ASN A 117 -6.35 7.19 16.01
C ASN A 117 -6.42 5.65 16.11
N ASN A 118 -6.05 4.92 15.06
CA ASN A 118 -6.16 3.46 15.00
C ASN A 118 -4.87 2.76 15.42
N LYS A 119 -4.61 2.72 16.73
CA LYS A 119 -3.36 2.17 17.29
C LYS A 119 -3.14 0.67 17.04
N ASP A 120 -4.21 -0.06 16.75
CA ASP A 120 -4.19 -1.51 16.45
C ASP A 120 -4.22 -1.83 14.95
N LEU A 121 -4.07 -0.83 14.09
CA LEU A 121 -4.05 -1.01 12.63
C LEU A 121 -2.88 -1.92 12.21
N ARG A 122 -3.22 -3.03 11.53
CA ARG A 122 -2.29 -4.05 11.03
C ARG A 122 -2.15 -4.04 9.52
N ARG A 123 -3.20 -3.63 8.80
CA ARG A 123 -3.20 -3.57 7.34
C ARG A 123 -3.73 -2.24 6.83
N LEU A 124 -2.98 -1.62 5.95
CA LEU A 124 -3.31 -0.34 5.33
C LEU A 124 -3.10 -0.41 3.82
N SER A 125 -4.06 0.11 3.04
CA SER A 125 -3.86 0.37 1.62
C SER A 125 -4.22 1.83 1.31
N LEU A 126 -3.31 2.51 0.63
CA LEU A 126 -3.38 3.94 0.33
C LEU A 126 -3.80 4.18 -1.13
N SER A 127 -4.52 5.27 -1.35
CA SER A 127 -4.89 5.79 -2.67
C SER A 127 -5.27 7.28 -2.59
N GLY A 128 -5.52 7.92 -3.74
CA GLY A 128 -5.71 9.36 -3.84
C GLY A 128 -4.41 10.15 -3.94
N LEU A 129 -4.48 11.47 -3.94
CA LEU A 129 -3.32 12.36 -3.94
C LEU A 129 -2.63 12.31 -2.58
N LEU A 130 -1.38 11.88 -2.55
CA LEU A 130 -0.61 11.69 -1.32
C LEU A 130 0.83 12.16 -1.52
N THR A 131 1.34 12.92 -0.56
CA THR A 131 2.71 13.45 -0.54
C THR A 131 3.60 12.60 0.38
N ASP A 132 4.89 12.94 0.47
CA ASP A 132 5.80 12.30 1.44
C ASP A 132 5.31 12.40 2.90
N ARG A 133 4.46 13.39 3.21
CA ARG A 133 3.92 13.66 4.55
C ARG A 133 3.03 12.53 5.09
N VAL A 134 2.28 11.83 4.25
CA VAL A 134 1.48 10.68 4.73
C VAL A 134 2.39 9.57 5.27
N PHE A 135 3.55 9.39 4.66
CA PHE A 135 4.50 8.36 5.06
C PHE A 135 5.24 8.75 6.34
N GLU A 136 5.50 10.04 6.57
CA GLU A 136 5.95 10.55 7.86
C GLU A 136 4.95 10.19 8.98
N TYR A 137 3.65 10.42 8.76
CA TYR A 137 2.62 10.02 9.71
C TYR A 137 2.58 8.52 9.94
N ILE A 138 2.67 7.71 8.88
CA ILE A 138 2.72 6.26 8.99
C ILE A 138 3.93 5.83 9.83
N GLY A 139 5.13 6.31 9.51
CA GLY A 139 6.36 5.98 10.23
C GLY A 139 6.35 6.43 11.70
N THR A 140 5.61 7.50 12.01
CA THR A 140 5.49 8.06 13.37
C THR A 140 4.45 7.34 14.22
N TYR A 141 3.27 7.06 13.67
CA TYR A 141 2.11 6.62 14.46
C TYR A 141 1.83 5.12 14.37
N THR A 142 2.21 4.45 13.28
CA THR A 142 1.83 3.05 13.08
C THR A 142 2.77 2.09 13.78
N LYS A 143 2.27 1.51 14.88
CA LYS A 143 3.04 0.58 15.70
C LYS A 143 2.80 -0.89 15.44
N LYS A 144 1.67 -1.24 14.86
CA LYS A 144 1.27 -2.64 14.66
C LYS A 144 1.07 -2.98 13.19
N LEU A 145 1.45 -2.07 12.29
CA LEU A 145 1.28 -2.25 10.87
C LEU A 145 2.17 -3.38 10.36
N GLU A 146 1.54 -4.43 9.85
CA GLU A 146 2.17 -5.64 9.31
C GLU A 146 2.19 -5.62 7.79
N MET A 147 1.19 -4.99 7.14
CA MET A 147 1.08 -4.91 5.69
C MET A 147 0.67 -3.52 5.22
N LEU A 148 1.47 -2.95 4.31
CA LEU A 148 1.19 -1.68 3.65
C LEU A 148 1.20 -1.86 2.13
N SER A 149 0.15 -1.41 1.46
CA SER A 149 0.07 -1.33 0.00
C SER A 149 -0.04 0.12 -0.44
N VAL A 150 0.80 0.52 -1.41
CA VAL A 150 0.94 1.90 -1.89
C VAL A 150 0.88 1.92 -3.42
N ALA A 151 0.05 2.81 -3.97
CA ALA A 151 -0.01 3.04 -5.41
C ALA A 151 -0.10 4.54 -5.71
N PHE A 152 0.65 5.02 -6.69
CA PHE A 152 0.60 6.41 -7.20
C PHE A 152 0.79 7.52 -6.14
N ALA A 153 1.60 7.27 -5.11
CA ALA A 153 1.73 8.14 -3.94
C ALA A 153 3.19 8.54 -3.65
N GLY A 154 3.36 9.65 -2.95
CA GLY A 154 4.66 10.19 -2.55
C GLY A 154 5.29 11.09 -3.61
N ASP A 155 6.33 11.80 -3.17
CA ASP A 155 7.07 12.77 -3.97
C ASP A 155 8.54 12.35 -4.16
N SER A 156 9.11 11.66 -3.17
CA SER A 156 10.52 11.30 -3.18
C SER A 156 10.86 10.08 -2.32
N ASP A 157 12.12 9.66 -2.35
CA ASP A 157 12.68 8.64 -1.46
C ASP A 157 12.43 8.91 0.04
N LEU A 158 12.19 10.14 0.45
CA LEU A 158 11.91 10.46 1.84
C LEU A 158 10.65 9.74 2.34
N GLY A 159 9.61 9.61 1.50
CA GLY A 159 8.40 8.86 1.83
C GLY A 159 8.70 7.40 2.17
N LEU A 160 9.42 6.70 1.29
CA LEU A 160 9.83 5.30 1.54
C LEU A 160 10.76 5.20 2.76
N HIS A 161 11.65 6.18 2.95
CA HIS A 161 12.53 6.20 4.12
C HIS A 161 11.74 6.27 5.43
N HIS A 162 10.68 7.08 5.53
CA HIS A 162 9.83 7.12 6.73
C HIS A 162 9.17 5.78 7.04
N VAL A 163 8.70 5.07 6.01
CA VAL A 163 8.10 3.72 6.18
C VAL A 163 9.12 2.71 6.68
N LEU A 164 10.32 2.68 6.07
CA LEU A 164 11.34 1.67 6.39
C LEU A 164 12.12 1.96 7.68
N SER A 165 12.37 3.24 7.98
CA SER A 165 13.01 3.66 9.24
C SER A 165 12.08 3.57 10.44
N GLY A 166 10.76 3.49 10.20
CA GLY A 166 9.72 3.27 11.20
C GLY A 166 10.00 2.04 12.08
N ARG A 167 9.71 2.19 13.37
CA ARG A 167 10.19 1.27 14.42
C ARG A 167 9.37 -0.02 14.57
N GLU A 168 8.80 -0.67 13.54
CA GLU A 168 7.89 -1.80 13.83
C GLU A 168 7.69 -2.91 12.80
N LYS A 169 6.80 -3.85 13.17
CA LYS A 169 6.47 -5.20 12.66
C LYS A 169 6.07 -5.31 11.19
N LEU A 170 6.42 -4.33 10.37
CA LEU A 170 6.13 -4.37 8.94
C LEU A 170 6.70 -5.67 8.38
N CYS A 171 5.81 -6.49 7.82
CA CYS A 171 6.13 -7.79 7.27
C CYS A 171 6.08 -7.76 5.75
N LYS A 172 5.14 -7.01 5.17
CA LYS A 172 4.93 -6.93 3.73
C LYS A 172 4.72 -5.48 3.30
N LEU A 173 5.49 -5.06 2.31
CA LEU A 173 5.35 -3.74 1.69
C LEU A 173 5.22 -3.94 0.17
N GLU A 174 4.13 -3.45 -0.39
CA GLU A 174 3.82 -3.57 -1.81
C GLU A 174 3.64 -2.17 -2.39
N ILE A 175 4.49 -1.80 -3.34
CA ILE A 175 4.53 -0.44 -3.90
C ILE A 175 4.44 -0.54 -5.42
N ARG A 176 3.62 0.32 -6.02
CA ARG A 176 3.60 0.51 -7.47
C ARG A 176 3.49 1.97 -7.86
N ASP A 177 4.12 2.33 -8.98
CA ASP A 177 3.95 3.64 -9.63
C ASP A 177 4.24 4.84 -8.69
N CYS A 178 5.28 4.70 -7.85
CA CYS A 178 5.69 5.73 -6.87
C CYS A 178 7.12 6.24 -7.18
N PRO A 179 7.44 7.51 -6.89
CA PRO A 179 8.76 8.09 -7.11
C PRO A 179 9.78 7.66 -6.03
N PHE A 180 9.80 6.37 -5.69
CA PHE A 180 10.73 5.77 -4.73
C PHE A 180 11.80 4.99 -5.48
N GLY A 181 13.04 5.11 -5.05
CA GLY A 181 14.21 4.57 -5.72
C GLY A 181 15.32 4.19 -4.75
N ASP A 182 16.55 4.43 -5.21
CA ASP A 182 17.75 3.81 -4.66
C ASP A 182 18.05 4.23 -3.22
N LYS A 183 17.87 5.51 -2.87
CA LYS A 183 18.42 6.06 -1.63
C LYS A 183 17.73 5.47 -0.42
N ALA A 184 16.40 5.42 -0.44
CA ALA A 184 15.61 4.91 0.67
C ALA A 184 15.81 3.40 0.85
N LEU A 185 15.88 2.67 -0.26
CA LEU A 185 16.09 1.22 -0.27
C LEU A 185 17.45 0.85 0.34
N LEU A 186 18.53 1.46 -0.15
CA LEU A 186 19.90 1.16 0.30
C LEU A 186 20.17 1.65 1.73
N ALA A 187 19.62 2.81 2.11
CA ALA A 187 19.76 3.36 3.46
C ALA A 187 19.10 2.47 4.53
N ASN A 188 18.03 1.76 4.17
CA ASN A 188 17.26 0.91 5.10
C ASN A 188 17.43 -0.59 4.83
N ALA A 189 18.49 -1.02 4.14
CA ALA A 189 18.69 -2.41 3.73
C ALA A 189 18.51 -3.44 4.86
N ALA A 190 19.01 -3.13 6.07
CA ALA A 190 18.89 -4.02 7.24
C ALA A 190 17.43 -4.28 7.66
N LYS A 191 16.52 -3.33 7.40
CA LYS A 191 15.08 -3.50 7.68
C LYS A 191 14.49 -4.66 6.88
N LEU A 192 14.96 -4.87 5.65
CA LEU A 192 14.42 -5.86 4.73
C LEU A 192 14.59 -7.30 5.25
N GLU A 193 15.59 -7.58 6.07
CA GLU A 193 15.76 -8.88 6.74
C GLU A 193 14.74 -9.13 7.86
N THR A 194 14.13 -8.07 8.40
CA THR A 194 13.05 -8.20 9.40
C THR A 194 11.69 -8.47 8.76
N MET A 195 11.56 -8.10 7.48
CA MET A 195 10.34 -8.22 6.69
C MET A 195 10.25 -9.60 6.03
N ARG A 196 9.03 -10.02 5.68
CA ARG A 196 8.82 -11.16 4.81
C ARG A 196 9.21 -10.81 3.39
N SER A 197 8.71 -9.69 2.87
CA SER A 197 8.99 -9.26 1.51
C SER A 197 8.71 -7.78 1.26
N LEU A 198 9.35 -7.25 0.22
CA LEU A 198 9.12 -5.97 -0.41
C LEU A 198 8.89 -6.19 -1.91
N TRP A 199 7.79 -5.65 -2.42
CA TRP A 199 7.50 -5.57 -3.85
C TRP A 199 7.53 -4.11 -4.28
N MET A 200 8.24 -3.81 -5.37
CA MET A 200 8.24 -2.50 -6.02
C MET A 200 8.11 -2.68 -7.53
N SER A 201 7.13 -2.04 -8.17
CA SER A 201 6.97 -2.07 -9.63
C SER A 201 6.71 -0.68 -10.19
N SER A 202 7.22 -0.38 -11.39
CA SER A 202 7.10 0.96 -11.98
C SER A 202 7.59 2.07 -11.03
N CYS A 203 8.64 1.78 -10.27
CA CYS A 203 9.29 2.71 -9.34
C CYS A 203 10.63 3.18 -9.94
N SER A 204 11.38 4.01 -9.21
CA SER A 204 12.66 4.58 -9.65
C SER A 204 13.89 3.81 -9.12
N VAL A 205 13.75 2.52 -8.83
CA VAL A 205 14.88 1.69 -8.36
C VAL A 205 15.73 1.25 -9.55
N SER A 206 17.00 1.65 -9.55
CA SER A 206 17.95 1.34 -10.60
C SER A 206 18.47 -0.09 -10.53
N PHE A 207 18.92 -0.63 -11.66
CA PHE A 207 19.61 -1.92 -11.69
C PHE A 207 20.88 -1.91 -10.82
N ARG A 208 21.61 -0.79 -10.79
CA ARG A 208 22.78 -0.60 -9.91
C ARG A 208 22.43 -0.81 -8.45
N ALA A 209 21.35 -0.22 -7.96
CA ALA A 209 20.93 -0.36 -6.57
C ALA A 209 20.53 -1.80 -6.25
N CYS A 210 19.90 -2.52 -7.19
CA CYS A 210 19.58 -3.94 -7.03
C CYS A 210 20.85 -4.78 -6.83
N LYS A 211 21.88 -4.56 -7.67
CA LYS A 211 23.18 -5.25 -7.52
C LYS A 211 23.86 -4.94 -6.19
N LEU A 212 23.95 -3.66 -5.82
CA LEU A 212 24.56 -3.24 -4.56
C LEU A 212 23.82 -3.81 -3.34
N LEU A 213 22.49 -3.89 -3.39
CA LEU A 213 21.70 -4.47 -2.31
C LEU A 213 21.94 -5.98 -2.19
N GLY A 214 21.95 -6.71 -3.31
CA GLY A 214 22.25 -8.15 -3.35
C GLY A 214 23.63 -8.49 -2.78
N GLN A 215 24.65 -7.72 -3.17
CA GLN A 215 26.02 -7.84 -2.63
C GLN A 215 26.08 -7.56 -1.12
N LYS A 216 25.34 -6.54 -0.66
CA LYS A 216 25.36 -6.14 0.75
C LYS A 216 24.58 -7.09 1.66
N MET A 217 23.56 -7.77 1.13
CA MET A 217 22.56 -8.50 1.92
C MET A 217 22.38 -9.94 1.41
N PRO A 218 23.34 -10.85 1.65
CA PRO A 218 23.33 -12.21 1.08
C PRO A 218 22.20 -13.12 1.60
N ARG A 219 21.47 -12.71 2.65
CA ARG A 219 20.29 -13.42 3.18
C ARG A 219 18.98 -12.98 2.52
N LEU A 220 19.06 -12.06 1.57
CA LEU A 220 17.93 -11.59 0.77
C LEU A 220 18.09 -12.12 -0.65
N ASN A 221 17.01 -12.68 -1.20
CA ASN A 221 16.89 -12.79 -2.63
C ASN A 221 16.37 -11.46 -3.16
N VAL A 222 17.19 -10.79 -3.96
CA VAL A 222 16.86 -9.54 -4.65
C VAL A 222 16.57 -9.89 -6.11
N GLU A 223 15.30 -10.14 -6.42
CA GLU A 223 14.87 -10.56 -7.75
C GLU A 223 14.44 -9.37 -8.61
N VAL A 224 15.19 -9.11 -9.67
CA VAL A 224 14.79 -8.22 -10.75
C VAL A 224 13.90 -9.01 -11.71
N ILE A 225 12.69 -8.51 -11.96
CA ILE A 225 11.72 -9.10 -12.89
C ILE A 225 11.51 -8.08 -14.00
N ASP A 226 11.99 -8.35 -15.21
CA ASP A 226 12.03 -7.37 -16.30
C ASP A 226 11.86 -8.05 -17.67
N GLU A 227 10.74 -7.77 -18.34
CA GLU A 227 10.40 -8.42 -19.61
C GLU A 227 11.11 -7.78 -20.82
N ARG A 228 11.85 -6.68 -20.61
CA ARG A 228 12.59 -5.97 -21.68
C ARG A 228 13.91 -6.64 -22.06
N GLY A 229 14.17 -7.84 -21.57
CA GLY A 229 15.42 -8.57 -21.73
C GLY A 229 16.48 -8.23 -20.68
N PRO A 230 17.69 -8.81 -20.80
CA PRO A 230 18.74 -8.76 -19.79
C PRO A 230 19.04 -7.33 -19.28
N PRO A 231 19.00 -7.08 -17.96
CA PRO A 231 19.17 -5.73 -17.39
C PRO A 231 20.56 -5.10 -17.62
N ASP A 232 21.59 -5.91 -17.80
CA ASP A 232 22.98 -5.54 -18.08
C ASP A 232 23.18 -4.90 -19.47
N LEU A 233 22.27 -5.15 -20.41
CA LEU A 233 22.27 -4.49 -21.72
C LEU A 233 21.83 -3.01 -21.66
N ARG A 234 21.36 -2.55 -20.50
CA ARG A 234 20.92 -1.16 -20.26
C ARG A 234 21.91 -0.48 -19.30
N PRO A 235 22.01 0.87 -19.34
CA PRO A 235 22.79 1.59 -18.34
C PRO A 235 22.33 1.22 -16.93
N GLU A 236 23.27 1.01 -15.99
CA GLU A 236 22.91 0.55 -14.65
C GLU A 236 21.99 1.53 -13.88
N SER A 237 21.97 2.80 -14.29
CA SER A 237 21.06 3.81 -13.76
C SER A 237 19.61 3.64 -14.23
N CYS A 238 19.34 2.77 -15.20
CA CYS A 238 18.01 2.53 -15.72
C CYS A 238 17.13 1.85 -14.65
N PRO A 239 15.91 2.35 -14.40
CA PRO A 239 14.98 1.69 -13.50
C PRO A 239 14.58 0.31 -14.00
N VAL A 240 14.53 -0.66 -13.08
CA VAL A 240 13.99 -1.99 -13.36
C VAL A 240 12.46 -1.95 -13.41
N GLU A 241 11.85 -2.86 -14.17
CA GLU A 241 10.39 -2.90 -14.30
C GLU A 241 9.73 -3.28 -12.96
N LYS A 242 10.17 -4.38 -12.37
CA LYS A 242 9.70 -4.91 -11.09
C LYS A 242 10.89 -5.42 -10.28
N LEU A 243 10.79 -5.23 -8.98
CA LEU A 243 11.74 -5.67 -7.98
C LEU A 243 10.99 -6.40 -6.88
N TYR A 244 11.41 -7.63 -6.61
CA TYR A 244 10.89 -8.42 -5.51
C TYR A 244 12.03 -8.83 -4.58
N ILE A 245 11.97 -8.37 -3.33
CA ILE A 245 12.97 -8.66 -2.31
C ILE A 245 12.31 -9.48 -1.22
N TYR A 246 12.93 -10.58 -0.83
CA TYR A 246 12.46 -11.37 0.31
C TYR A 246 13.62 -12.05 1.03
N ARG A 247 13.50 -12.15 2.34
CA ARG A 247 14.48 -12.87 3.16
C ARG A 247 14.34 -14.37 2.96
N THR A 248 15.46 -15.07 2.95
CA THR A 248 15.49 -16.53 2.78
C THR A 248 16.64 -17.14 3.56
N ILE A 249 16.46 -18.40 3.97
CA ILE A 249 17.54 -19.26 4.46
C ILE A 249 17.97 -20.32 3.43
N ALA A 250 17.26 -20.41 2.31
CA ALA A 250 17.50 -21.38 1.26
C ALA A 250 18.44 -20.84 0.15
N GLY A 251 18.70 -19.53 0.13
CA GLY A 251 19.43 -18.86 -0.95
C GLY A 251 18.59 -18.68 -2.23
N PRO A 252 19.24 -18.43 -3.38
CA PRO A 252 18.58 -18.25 -4.67
C PRO A 252 17.74 -19.47 -5.08
N ARG A 253 16.59 -19.22 -5.71
CA ARG A 253 15.70 -20.28 -6.19
C ARG A 253 16.16 -20.85 -7.54
N PHE A 254 15.84 -22.12 -7.81
CA PHE A 254 16.30 -22.86 -8.99
C PHE A 254 15.35 -22.81 -10.19
N ASP A 255 14.18 -22.19 -10.05
CA ASP A 255 13.08 -22.18 -11.02
C ASP A 255 12.85 -20.78 -11.63
N MET A 256 13.90 -19.95 -11.71
CA MET A 256 13.81 -18.62 -12.31
C MET A 256 13.52 -18.72 -13.81
N PRO A 257 12.43 -18.12 -14.32
CA PRO A 257 12.23 -17.99 -15.76
C PRO A 257 13.23 -16.96 -16.34
N GLY A 258 13.40 -16.95 -17.66
CA GLY A 258 14.43 -16.15 -18.35
C GLY A 258 14.30 -14.61 -18.23
N PHE A 259 13.23 -14.10 -17.63
CA PHE A 259 13.00 -12.68 -17.36
C PHE A 259 13.18 -12.32 -15.86
N VAL A 260 13.74 -13.23 -15.06
CA VAL A 260 14.02 -13.02 -13.64
C VAL A 260 15.49 -13.28 -13.33
N TRP A 261 16.11 -12.33 -12.63
CA TRP A 261 17.51 -12.40 -12.22
C TRP A 261 17.63 -12.12 -10.73
N THR A 262 18.24 -13.04 -9.98
CA THR A 262 18.60 -12.80 -8.57
C THR A 262 19.95 -12.10 -8.52
N MET A 263 20.02 -10.99 -7.78
CA MET A 263 21.28 -10.28 -7.52
C MET A 263 21.98 -10.93 -6.32
N ASP A 264 23.02 -11.72 -6.57
CA ASP A 264 23.90 -12.34 -5.56
C ASP A 264 25.38 -12.01 -5.84
N GLU A 265 26.32 -12.46 -5.00
CA GLU A 265 27.75 -12.23 -5.22
C GLU A 265 28.25 -12.78 -6.57
N ASP A 266 27.71 -13.92 -7.02
CA ASP A 266 28.07 -14.56 -8.29
C ASP A 266 27.46 -13.87 -9.51
N SER A 267 26.40 -13.06 -9.33
CA SER A 267 25.75 -12.33 -10.42
C SER A 267 26.71 -11.32 -11.08
N VAL A 268 27.69 -10.80 -10.35
CA VAL A 268 28.73 -9.92 -10.92
C VAL A 268 29.54 -10.66 -11.98
N LEU A 269 29.84 -11.94 -11.78
CA LEU A 269 30.58 -12.78 -12.72
C LEU A 269 29.74 -13.23 -13.92
N ARG A 270 28.41 -13.29 -13.76
CA ARG A 270 27.48 -13.65 -14.85
C ARG A 270 27.17 -12.49 -15.79
N PHE A 271 27.41 -11.26 -15.34
CA PHE A 271 27.11 -10.02 -16.07
C PHE A 271 28.34 -9.11 -16.28
N SER A 272 29.56 -9.64 -16.06
CA SER A 272 30.85 -9.01 -16.40
C SER A 272 31.42 -9.63 -17.66
#